data_AF-A0A7C6ACN4-F1
#
_entry.id   AF-A0A7C6ACN4-F1
#
_cell.length_a   1.000
_cell.length_b   1.000
_cell.length_c   1.000
_cell.angle_alpha   90.00
_cell.angle_beta   90.00
_cell.angle_gamma   90.00
#
_symmetry.space_group_name_H-M   'P 1'
#
loop_
_entity.id
_entity.type
_entity.pdbx_description
1 polymer ?
#
loop_
_entity_poly.entity_id
_entity_poly.type
_entity_poly.pdbx_seq_one_letter_code
_entity_poly.pdbx_strand_id
1 'polypeptide(L)'
;MKNLQRIVLDIPLSKVHLVDISTASTRESVDLMNLEFILCHEGVNSRGDRFTAEELKASWRTPIYKPLNWEHKEPIIGTIASSSLKKTEDGLYYIECVGKIWKFLYEDYANLIYEAMAKDSPEYHVDSAFISMEAWFSSYRMVVGDYEEVYEKGEAKAEELHELRGTYLDDGRFVSRELRNVIFGGGAITASPADKGAIIKSVASLYSNLEEYHKYLHKAFAGEIHSPLSEEQLIKEHERVHRQLWNI
;
A
#
# COMPACT_ATOMS: atom_id res chain seq x y z
N MET A 1 -35.81 -12.92 -16.08
CA MET A 1 -34.45 -13.45 -15.82
C MET A 1 -33.51 -12.79 -16.82
N LYS A 2 -32.69 -11.82 -16.38
CA LYS A 2 -31.68 -11.17 -17.21
C LYS A 2 -30.31 -11.60 -16.68
N ASN A 3 -29.51 -12.17 -17.57
CA ASN A 3 -28.15 -12.65 -17.31
C ASN A 3 -27.26 -11.47 -16.89
N LEU A 4 -26.70 -11.56 -15.68
CA LEU A 4 -25.55 -10.76 -15.27
C LEU A 4 -24.31 -11.33 -15.97
N GLN A 5 -23.85 -10.65 -17.02
CA GLN A 5 -22.50 -10.86 -17.53
C GLN A 5 -21.52 -10.34 -16.49
N ARG A 6 -20.75 -11.26 -15.92
CA ARG A 6 -19.61 -10.97 -15.06
C ARG A 6 -18.57 -10.25 -15.90
N ILE A 7 -18.35 -8.96 -15.66
CA ILE A 7 -17.21 -8.23 -16.22
C ILE A 7 -15.99 -8.75 -15.46
N VAL A 8 -15.28 -9.71 -16.05
CA VAL A 8 -13.93 -10.07 -15.63
C VAL A 8 -13.02 -9.02 -16.25
N LEU A 9 -12.47 -8.15 -15.43
CA LEU A 9 -11.34 -7.33 -15.82
C LEU A 9 -10.13 -8.27 -15.96
N ASP A 10 -9.91 -8.78 -17.16
CA ASP A 10 -8.67 -9.44 -17.54
C ASP A 10 -7.58 -8.37 -17.56
N ILE A 11 -6.98 -8.09 -16.40
CA ILE A 11 -5.72 -7.36 -16.32
C ILE A 11 -4.63 -8.37 -16.67
N PRO A 12 -3.98 -8.27 -17.85
CA PRO A 12 -2.87 -9.17 -18.16
C PRO A 12 -1.75 -8.97 -17.13
N LEU A 13 -1.42 -10.02 -16.38
CA LEU A 13 -0.33 -10.11 -15.39
C LEU A 13 1.09 -9.94 -15.99
N SER A 14 1.21 -9.45 -17.23
CA SER A 14 2.44 -9.37 -18.00
C SER A 14 3.22 -8.07 -17.87
N LYS A 15 2.90 -7.20 -16.90
CA LYS A 15 3.70 -5.99 -16.63
C LYS A 15 3.94 -5.73 -15.14
N VAL A 16 4.50 -6.73 -14.44
CA VAL A 16 5.41 -6.39 -13.35
C VAL A 16 6.78 -6.29 -14.00
N HIS A 17 7.18 -5.07 -14.30
CA HIS A 17 8.57 -4.85 -14.64
C HIS A 17 9.33 -4.80 -13.30
N LEU A 18 10.26 -5.74 -13.09
CA LEU A 18 11.42 -5.46 -12.23
C LEU A 18 12.20 -4.34 -12.94
N VAL A 19 11.73 -3.10 -12.78
CA VAL A 19 12.46 -1.93 -13.28
C VAL A 19 13.49 -1.61 -12.22
N ASP A 20 14.75 -1.77 -12.60
CA ASP A 20 15.88 -1.12 -11.96
C ASP A 20 15.51 0.36 -11.73
N ILE A 21 15.30 0.76 -10.48
CA ILE A 21 14.95 2.13 -10.06
C ILE A 21 16.16 3.02 -10.40
N SER A 22 16.27 3.36 -11.68
CA SER A 22 17.47 3.88 -12.31
C SER A 22 17.66 5.40 -12.12
N THR A 23 17.22 5.92 -10.97
CA THR A 23 17.67 7.21 -10.41
C THR A 23 17.65 7.27 -8.87
N ALA A 24 17.70 6.12 -8.18
CA ALA A 24 17.96 6.08 -6.73
C ALA A 24 19.37 5.58 -6.35
N SER A 25 20.31 5.57 -7.31
CA SER A 25 21.73 5.47 -6.98
C SER A 25 22.11 6.72 -6.16
N THR A 26 22.48 6.59 -4.89
CA THR A 26 23.91 6.69 -4.53
C THR A 26 24.19 6.29 -3.07
N ARG A 27 23.26 5.58 -2.41
CA ARG A 27 23.47 4.84 -1.15
C ARG A 27 22.15 4.11 -0.87
N GLU A 28 21.99 2.92 -1.41
CA GLU A 28 20.97 2.01 -0.90
C GLU A 28 21.27 1.83 0.59
N SER A 29 20.43 2.44 1.43
CA SER A 29 20.56 2.25 2.86
C SER A 29 20.35 0.76 3.11
N VAL A 30 21.37 0.10 3.69
CA VAL A 30 21.29 -1.32 4.09
C VAL A 30 20.06 -1.58 4.96
N ASP A 31 19.52 -0.54 5.61
CA ASP A 31 18.33 -0.57 6.46
C ASP A 31 16.99 -0.35 5.73
N LEU A 32 16.95 0.12 4.48
CA LEU A 32 15.69 0.48 3.83
C LEU A 32 15.29 -0.48 2.72
N MET A 33 14.00 -0.83 2.67
CA MET A 33 13.35 -1.45 1.51
C MET A 33 12.35 -0.46 0.91
N ASN A 34 12.54 -0.11 -0.37
CA ASN A 34 11.58 0.74 -1.08
C ASN A 34 10.43 -0.11 -1.61
N LEU A 35 9.21 0.42 -1.56
CA LEU A 35 8.07 -0.14 -2.28
C LEU A 35 7.30 0.97 -3.02
N GLU A 36 6.71 0.63 -4.15
CA GLU A 36 5.72 1.47 -4.83
C GLU A 36 4.35 0.87 -4.61
N PHE A 37 3.36 1.71 -4.30
CA PHE A 37 2.01 1.22 -4.02
C PHE A 37 0.94 2.27 -4.34
N ILE A 38 -0.30 1.82 -4.51
CA ILE A 38 -1.46 2.69 -4.64
C ILE A 38 -2.09 2.87 -3.26
N LEU A 39 -2.25 4.12 -2.83
CA LEU A 39 -2.84 4.45 -1.53
C LEU A 39 -4.37 4.48 -1.59
N CYS A 40 -4.94 5.08 -2.65
CA CYS A 40 -6.38 5.32 -2.76
C CYS A 40 -6.77 5.61 -4.21
N HIS A 41 -7.92 5.10 -4.65
CA HIS A 41 -8.58 5.47 -5.89
C HIS A 41 -9.70 6.49 -5.68
N GLU A 42 -10.04 7.20 -6.75
CA GLU A 42 -11.29 7.92 -6.90
C GLU A 42 -12.47 6.93 -6.91
N GLY A 43 -13.58 7.32 -6.28
CA GLY A 43 -14.79 6.52 -6.23
C GLY A 43 -15.13 6.04 -4.82
N VAL A 44 -16.02 5.06 -4.74
CA VAL A 44 -16.53 4.49 -3.49
C VAL A 44 -15.75 3.22 -3.14
N ASN A 45 -15.25 3.14 -1.90
CA ASN A 45 -14.66 1.92 -1.37
C ASN A 45 -15.71 0.96 -0.77
N SER A 46 -15.28 -0.23 -0.35
CA SER A 46 -16.20 -1.24 0.23
C SER A 46 -16.82 -0.86 1.57
N ARG A 47 -16.36 0.22 2.24
CA ARG A 47 -16.97 0.80 3.45
C ARG A 47 -17.95 1.93 3.15
N GLY A 48 -18.23 2.17 1.87
CA GLY A 48 -19.13 3.23 1.42
C GLY A 48 -18.54 4.64 1.54
N ASP A 49 -17.25 4.79 1.82
CA ASP A 49 -16.59 6.09 1.77
C ASP A 49 -16.21 6.42 0.31
N ARG A 50 -16.48 7.65 -0.10
CA ARG A 50 -16.27 8.15 -1.46
C ARG A 50 -15.21 9.25 -1.47
N PHE A 51 -14.24 9.10 -2.36
CA PHE A 51 -13.22 10.11 -2.67
C PHE A 51 -13.46 10.67 -4.07
N THR A 52 -13.59 11.99 -4.22
CA THR A 52 -13.76 12.62 -5.53
C THR A 52 -12.42 13.03 -6.14
N ALA A 53 -12.40 13.27 -7.45
CA ALA A 53 -11.25 13.84 -8.15
C ALA A 53 -10.74 15.13 -7.49
N GLU A 54 -11.65 16.02 -7.06
CA GLU A 54 -11.29 17.28 -6.39
C GLU A 54 -10.56 17.04 -5.07
N GLU A 55 -11.08 16.13 -4.25
CA GLU A 55 -10.46 15.79 -2.97
C GLU A 55 -9.09 15.14 -3.16
N LEU A 56 -8.94 14.22 -4.11
CA LEU A 56 -7.63 13.62 -4.40
C LEU A 56 -6.63 14.66 -4.93
N LYS A 57 -7.06 15.58 -5.79
CA LYS A 57 -6.22 16.70 -6.27
C LYS A 57 -5.77 17.63 -5.13
N ALA A 58 -6.62 17.85 -4.13
CA ALA A 58 -6.29 18.69 -2.99
C ALA A 58 -5.37 17.98 -1.98
N SER A 59 -5.52 16.66 -1.83
CA SER A 59 -4.95 15.91 -0.70
C SER A 59 -3.76 15.00 -1.06
N TRP A 60 -3.42 14.80 -2.33
CA TRP A 60 -2.40 13.81 -2.73
C TRP A 60 -1.03 13.98 -2.10
N ARG A 61 -0.65 15.19 -1.63
CA ARG A 61 0.63 15.45 -0.93
C ARG A 61 0.60 15.19 0.57
N THR A 62 -0.59 15.12 1.16
CA THR A 62 -0.76 14.92 2.59
C THR A 62 -0.19 13.61 3.18
N PRO A 63 -0.11 12.48 2.43
CA PRO A 63 0.51 11.26 2.97
C PRO A 63 2.04 11.31 3.05
N ILE A 64 2.71 12.32 2.48
CA ILE A 64 4.18 12.39 2.53
C ILE A 64 4.65 12.51 3.99
N TYR A 65 5.64 11.69 4.36
CA TYR A 65 6.20 11.52 5.70
C TYR A 65 5.24 10.93 6.75
N LYS A 66 4.12 10.38 6.30
CA LYS A 66 3.19 9.66 7.17
C LYS A 66 3.64 8.22 7.40
N PRO A 67 3.20 7.59 8.51
CA PRO A 67 3.58 6.23 8.83
C PRO A 67 3.04 5.20 7.82
N LEU A 68 3.79 4.11 7.69
CA LEU A 68 3.31 2.84 7.13
C LEU A 68 3.24 1.80 8.26
N ASN A 69 2.04 1.32 8.54
CA ASN A 69 1.78 0.36 9.61
C ASN A 69 1.70 -1.06 9.06
N TRP A 70 2.02 -2.04 9.90
CA TRP A 70 1.63 -3.42 9.66
C TRP A 70 0.25 -3.67 10.25
N GLU A 71 -0.75 -3.91 9.40
CA GLU A 71 -2.16 -3.93 9.77
C GLU A 71 -2.58 -2.65 10.54
N HIS A 72 -3.83 -2.57 10.98
CA HIS A 72 -4.30 -1.44 11.79
C HIS A 72 -3.90 -1.52 13.28
N LYS A 73 -2.93 -2.37 13.64
CA LYS A 73 -2.66 -2.73 15.05
C LYS A 73 -1.25 -2.41 15.56
N GLU A 74 -0.46 -1.64 14.79
CA GLU A 74 0.98 -1.44 15.03
C GLU A 74 1.76 -2.78 14.89
N PRO A 75 3.05 -2.80 14.53
CA PRO A 75 4.01 -1.68 14.51
C PRO A 75 3.92 -0.74 13.30
N ILE A 76 4.48 0.47 13.47
CA ILE A 76 4.86 1.34 12.36
C ILE A 76 6.18 0.81 11.79
N ILE A 77 6.12 0.24 10.59
CA ILE A 77 7.25 -0.44 9.96
C ILE A 77 7.97 0.41 8.92
N GLY A 78 7.42 1.58 8.60
CA GLY A 78 8.01 2.46 7.59
C GLY A 78 7.37 3.83 7.50
N THR A 79 7.70 4.52 6.41
CA THR A 79 7.15 5.84 6.09
C THR A 79 6.91 6.00 4.60
N ILE A 80 5.96 6.87 4.24
CA ILE A 80 5.71 7.29 2.88
C ILE A 80 6.71 8.39 2.51
N ALA A 81 7.61 8.10 1.58
CA ALA A 81 8.67 9.01 1.15
C ALA A 81 8.22 10.02 0.10
N SER A 82 7.32 9.60 -0.79
CA SER A 82 6.74 10.46 -1.82
C SER A 82 5.34 10.01 -2.21
N SER A 83 4.61 10.90 -2.87
CA SER A 83 3.32 10.61 -3.45
C SER A 83 3.19 11.32 -4.79
N SER A 84 2.28 10.83 -5.64
CA SER A 84 1.94 11.42 -6.92
C SER A 84 0.48 11.14 -7.24
N LEU A 85 -0.17 12.12 -7.89
CA LEU A 85 -1.51 11.94 -8.41
C LEU A 85 -1.44 11.44 -9.85
N LYS A 86 -2.08 10.31 -10.13
CA LYS A 86 -2.10 9.64 -11.44
C LYS A 86 -3.54 9.37 -11.88
N LYS A 87 -3.68 8.86 -13.10
CA LYS A 87 -4.96 8.43 -13.68
C LYS A 87 -4.91 6.99 -14.17
N THR A 88 -6.01 6.27 -13.98
CA THR A 88 -6.26 4.99 -14.65
C THR A 88 -6.51 5.20 -16.15
N GLU A 89 -6.54 4.12 -16.92
CA GLU A 89 -6.88 4.18 -18.35
C GLU A 89 -8.28 4.75 -18.58
N ASP A 90 -9.22 4.46 -17.68
CA ASP A 90 -10.59 4.98 -17.70
C ASP A 90 -10.71 6.44 -17.20
N GLY A 91 -9.60 7.07 -16.85
CA GLY A 91 -9.53 8.49 -16.51
C GLY A 91 -9.78 8.83 -15.03
N LEU A 92 -10.03 7.83 -14.18
CA LEU A 92 -10.20 8.01 -12.73
C LEU A 92 -8.87 8.32 -12.05
N TYR A 93 -8.87 9.20 -11.06
CA TYR A 93 -7.67 9.52 -10.31
C TYR A 93 -7.29 8.44 -9.30
N TYR A 94 -6.00 8.30 -9.02
CA TYR A 94 -5.48 7.55 -7.87
C TYR A 94 -4.20 8.19 -7.34
N ILE A 95 -3.88 7.91 -6.08
CA ILE A 95 -2.63 8.36 -5.44
C ILE A 95 -1.66 7.18 -5.42
N GLU A 96 -0.53 7.34 -6.10
CA GLU A 96 0.59 6.41 -6.04
C GLU A 96 1.68 6.95 -5.11
N CYS A 97 2.22 6.09 -4.27
CA CYS A 97 3.20 6.43 -3.25
C CYS A 97 4.46 5.58 -3.38
N VAL A 98 5.57 6.16 -2.93
CA VAL A 98 6.80 5.41 -2.63
C VAL A 98 6.92 5.29 -1.11
N GLY A 99 6.92 4.07 -0.61
CA GLY A 99 7.14 3.73 0.79
C GLY A 99 8.59 3.31 1.06
N LYS A 100 9.01 3.48 2.31
CA LYS A 100 10.30 3.01 2.83
C LYS A 100 10.03 2.20 4.09
N ILE A 101 10.33 0.92 4.05
CA ILE A 101 10.28 0.03 5.22
C ILE A 101 11.66 0.00 5.87
N TRP A 102 11.70 0.11 7.20
CA TRP A 102 12.92 -0.06 7.99
C TRP A 102 13.21 -1.55 8.16
N LYS A 103 13.70 -2.19 7.09
CA LYS A 103 13.89 -3.66 7.03
C LYS A 103 14.88 -4.17 8.06
N PHE A 104 15.78 -3.33 8.59
CA PHE A 104 16.69 -3.76 9.64
C PHE A 104 15.97 -3.97 10.97
N LEU A 105 15.06 -3.05 11.31
CA LEU A 105 14.26 -3.11 12.54
C LEU A 105 13.09 -4.09 12.41
N TYR A 106 12.59 -4.26 11.20
CA TYR A 106 11.36 -5.00 10.88
C TYR A 106 11.61 -6.02 9.77
N GLU A 107 12.64 -6.85 9.95
CA GLU A 107 13.10 -7.84 8.98
C GLU A 107 11.99 -8.82 8.59
N ASP A 108 11.29 -9.39 9.57
CA ASP A 108 10.20 -10.34 9.33
C ASP A 108 9.10 -9.74 8.44
N TYR A 109 8.71 -8.49 8.70
CA TYR A 109 7.70 -7.78 7.91
C TYR A 109 8.21 -7.46 6.50
N ALA A 110 9.47 -7.04 6.37
CA ALA A 110 10.08 -6.78 5.08
C ALA A 110 10.15 -8.05 4.22
N ASN A 111 10.50 -9.19 4.82
CA ASN A 111 10.50 -10.50 4.16
C ASN A 111 9.09 -10.92 3.75
N LEU A 112 8.09 -10.78 4.61
CA LEU A 112 6.69 -11.08 4.27
C LEU A 112 6.19 -10.26 3.07
N ILE A 113 6.49 -8.96 3.04
CA ILE A 113 6.13 -8.09 1.91
C ILE A 113 6.85 -8.54 0.63
N TYR A 114 8.14 -8.85 0.73
CA TYR A 114 8.93 -9.32 -0.41
C TYR A 114 8.41 -10.66 -0.93
N GLU A 115 8.15 -11.63 -0.06
CA GLU A 115 7.63 -12.95 -0.39
C GLU A 115 6.23 -12.89 -1.00
N ALA A 116 5.34 -12.03 -0.47
CA ALA A 116 4.02 -11.80 -1.04
C ALA A 116 4.08 -11.21 -2.46
N MET A 117 5.15 -10.50 -2.80
CA MET A 117 5.37 -9.90 -4.12
C MET A 117 6.22 -10.76 -5.06
N ALA A 118 7.06 -11.65 -4.52
CA ALA A 118 7.84 -12.62 -5.28
C ALA A 118 6.91 -13.74 -5.76
N LYS A 119 6.65 -13.75 -7.07
CA LYS A 119 5.58 -14.48 -7.78
C LYS A 119 5.47 -16.02 -7.58
N ASP A 120 6.27 -16.64 -6.72
CA ASP A 120 6.40 -18.09 -6.62
C ASP A 120 6.16 -18.66 -5.20
N SER A 121 5.59 -17.91 -4.26
CA SER A 121 5.24 -18.46 -2.94
C SER A 121 3.76 -18.92 -2.88
N PRO A 122 3.46 -20.22 -3.08
CA PRO A 122 2.09 -20.74 -3.02
C PRO A 122 1.45 -20.65 -1.61
N GLU A 123 2.24 -20.36 -0.58
CA GLU A 123 1.78 -20.16 0.79
C GLU A 123 1.27 -18.73 1.05
N TYR A 124 1.77 -17.74 0.31
CA TYR A 124 1.42 -16.33 0.48
C TYR A 124 0.65 -15.85 -0.75
N HIS A 125 -0.66 -16.09 -0.72
CA HIS A 125 -1.55 -15.57 -1.74
C HIS A 125 -1.42 -14.04 -1.81
N VAL A 126 -1.52 -13.54 -3.06
CA VAL A 126 -1.57 -12.15 -3.52
C VAL A 126 -2.61 -11.29 -2.75
N ASP A 127 -3.43 -11.92 -1.91
CA ASP A 127 -4.39 -11.29 -1.01
C ASP A 127 -3.75 -10.58 0.22
N SER A 128 -2.42 -10.60 0.37
CA SER A 128 -1.68 -9.99 1.49
C SER A 128 -0.92 -8.70 1.16
N ALA A 129 -0.85 -8.31 -0.12
CA ALA A 129 -0.08 -7.16 -0.59
C ALA A 129 -0.92 -5.90 -0.84
N PHE A 130 -1.96 -5.68 -0.03
CA PHE A 130 -2.79 -4.51 -0.15
C PHE A 130 -2.40 -3.39 0.81
N ILE A 131 -2.89 -2.20 0.49
CA ILE A 131 -2.75 -0.99 1.28
C ILE A 131 -4.14 -0.53 1.70
N SER A 132 -4.33 -0.32 3.00
CA SER A 132 -5.45 0.48 3.50
C SER A 132 -4.96 1.88 3.81
N MET A 133 -5.67 2.89 3.31
CA MET A 133 -5.39 4.27 3.68
C MET A 133 -5.92 4.57 5.09
N GLU A 134 -5.20 5.45 5.80
CA GLU A 134 -5.74 6.16 6.95
C GLU A 134 -6.06 7.59 6.52
N ALA A 135 -7.30 8.03 6.70
CA ALA A 135 -7.77 9.34 6.26
C ALA A 135 -8.49 10.09 7.38
N TRP A 136 -8.08 11.34 7.58
CA TRP A 136 -8.78 12.34 8.37
C TRP A 136 -9.58 13.25 7.44
N PHE A 137 -10.73 13.71 7.87
CA PHE A 137 -11.57 14.66 7.12
C PHE A 137 -12.30 15.57 8.10
N SER A 138 -12.57 16.81 7.70
CA SER A 138 -13.26 17.77 8.57
C SER A 138 -14.77 17.86 8.30
N SER A 139 -15.20 17.47 7.10
CA SER A 139 -16.60 17.48 6.68
C SER A 139 -16.92 16.29 5.79
N TYR A 140 -18.20 16.06 5.55
CA TYR A 140 -18.69 15.04 4.63
C TYR A 140 -20.07 15.42 4.11
N ARG A 141 -20.55 14.70 3.11
CA ARG A 141 -21.95 14.66 2.72
C ARG A 141 -22.39 13.22 2.45
N MET A 142 -23.63 12.91 2.76
CA MET A 142 -24.25 11.64 2.40
C MET A 142 -24.81 11.74 0.99
N VAL A 143 -24.52 10.75 0.17
CA VAL A 143 -24.91 10.66 -1.25
C VAL A 143 -25.71 9.39 -1.43
N VAL A 144 -26.95 9.51 -1.91
CA VAL A 144 -27.86 8.40 -2.19
C VAL A 144 -28.09 8.30 -3.70
N GLY A 145 -28.05 7.08 -4.24
CA GLY A 145 -28.37 6.83 -5.65
C GLY A 145 -27.39 7.46 -6.64
N ASP A 146 -26.11 7.60 -6.27
CA ASP A 146 -25.09 8.26 -7.10
C ASP A 146 -25.44 9.71 -7.49
N TYR A 147 -25.68 10.53 -6.46
CA TYR A 147 -26.04 11.96 -6.54
C TYR A 147 -27.48 12.28 -6.93
N GLU A 148 -28.39 11.31 -6.88
CA GLU A 148 -29.83 11.60 -6.92
C GLU A 148 -30.25 12.45 -5.71
N GLU A 149 -29.73 12.14 -4.52
CA GLU A 149 -29.92 12.94 -3.31
C GLU A 149 -28.58 13.14 -2.60
N VAL A 150 -28.40 14.34 -2.06
CA VAL A 150 -27.18 14.76 -1.36
C VAL A 150 -27.57 15.53 -0.10
N TYR A 151 -27.01 15.11 1.03
CA TYR A 151 -27.25 15.73 2.33
C TYR A 151 -25.92 16.11 2.99
N GLU A 152 -25.76 17.38 3.30
CA GLU A 152 -24.57 17.93 3.95
C GLU A 152 -24.50 17.52 5.42
N LYS A 153 -23.27 17.45 5.96
CA LYS A 153 -23.03 17.20 7.38
C LYS A 153 -23.82 18.18 8.26
N GLY A 154 -24.53 17.65 9.26
CA GLY A 154 -25.36 18.42 10.19
C GLY A 154 -26.83 18.53 9.80
N GLU A 155 -27.22 18.13 8.58
CA GLU A 155 -28.62 17.94 8.24
C GLU A 155 -29.16 16.67 8.94
N ALA A 156 -30.40 16.73 9.45
CA ALA A 156 -31.01 15.59 10.15
C ALA A 156 -31.00 14.31 9.30
N LYS A 157 -31.21 14.45 7.99
CA LYS A 157 -31.20 13.32 7.06
C LYS A 157 -29.80 12.71 6.87
N ALA A 158 -28.74 13.52 6.93
CA ALA A 158 -27.37 13.03 6.84
C ALA A 158 -27.02 12.17 8.07
N GLU A 159 -27.50 12.53 9.26
CA GLU A 159 -27.30 11.76 10.49
C GLU A 159 -28.05 10.41 10.45
N GLU A 160 -29.29 10.38 9.94
CA GLU A 160 -30.02 9.14 9.72
C GLU A 160 -29.29 8.18 8.76
N LEU A 161 -28.73 8.72 7.68
CA LEU A 161 -28.05 7.94 6.65
C LEU A 161 -26.64 7.51 7.05
N HIS A 162 -26.04 8.10 8.08
CA HIS A 162 -24.65 7.83 8.46
C HIS A 162 -24.41 6.34 8.76
N GLU A 163 -25.32 5.71 9.50
CA GLU A 163 -25.26 4.28 9.87
C GLU A 163 -25.59 3.34 8.70
N LEU A 164 -26.19 3.87 7.63
CA LEU A 164 -26.50 3.14 6.40
C LEU A 164 -25.40 3.27 5.33
N ARG A 165 -24.29 3.94 5.64
CA ARG A 165 -23.16 4.06 4.71
C ARG A 165 -22.67 2.68 4.28
N GLY A 166 -22.50 2.48 2.97
CA GLY A 166 -22.02 1.23 2.40
C GLY A 166 -23.13 0.20 2.17
N THR A 167 -24.40 0.57 2.37
CA THR A 167 -25.55 -0.30 2.14
C THR A 167 -26.46 0.23 1.04
N TYR A 168 -27.42 -0.61 0.64
CA TYR A 168 -28.53 -0.23 -0.24
C TYR A 168 -29.78 0.01 0.60
N LEU A 169 -30.58 1.00 0.21
CA LEU A 169 -31.93 1.21 0.73
C LEU A 169 -32.89 0.16 0.12
N ASP A 170 -34.10 0.05 0.68
CA ASP A 170 -35.14 -0.89 0.21
C ASP A 170 -35.55 -0.66 -1.26
N ASP A 171 -35.38 0.57 -1.75
CA ASP A 171 -35.65 0.95 -3.15
C ASP A 171 -34.46 0.67 -4.09
N GLY A 172 -33.37 0.10 -3.58
CA GLY A 172 -32.18 -0.28 -4.35
C GLY A 172 -31.17 0.84 -4.56
N ARG A 173 -31.34 2.03 -3.96
CA ARG A 173 -30.35 3.11 -4.05
C ARG A 173 -29.22 2.90 -3.05
N PHE A 174 -27.97 3.07 -3.51
CA PHE A 174 -26.78 2.91 -2.66
C PHE A 174 -26.51 4.17 -1.85
N VAL A 175 -26.10 4.01 -0.58
CA VAL A 175 -25.72 5.10 0.32
C VAL A 175 -24.21 5.16 0.47
N SER A 176 -23.61 6.29 0.09
CA SER A 176 -22.18 6.57 0.27
C SER A 176 -21.95 7.84 1.06
N ARG A 177 -20.79 7.94 1.72
CA ARG A 177 -20.34 9.14 2.41
C ARG A 177 -19.18 9.73 1.64
N GLU A 178 -19.39 10.87 1.02
CA GLU A 178 -18.34 11.59 0.34
C GLU A 178 -17.57 12.45 1.35
N LEU A 179 -16.29 12.13 1.50
CA LEU A 179 -15.41 12.80 2.44
C LEU A 179 -14.96 14.15 1.88
N ARG A 180 -14.84 15.17 2.74
CA ARG A 180 -14.46 16.54 2.37
C ARG A 180 -13.30 17.05 3.22
N ASN A 181 -12.42 17.82 2.59
CA ASN A 181 -11.19 18.33 3.19
C ASN A 181 -10.33 17.18 3.74
N VAL A 182 -10.05 16.20 2.87
CA VAL A 182 -9.32 14.99 3.24
C VAL A 182 -7.84 15.28 3.51
N ILE A 183 -7.30 14.65 4.55
CA ILE A 183 -5.88 14.56 4.86
C ILE A 183 -5.55 13.08 5.07
N PHE A 184 -4.70 12.53 4.22
CA PHE A 184 -4.19 11.18 4.42
C PHE A 184 -3.16 11.18 5.56
N GLY A 185 -3.45 10.37 6.58
CA GLY A 185 -2.68 10.26 7.81
C GLY A 185 -1.62 9.17 7.81
N GLY A 186 -1.66 8.26 6.83
CA GLY A 186 -0.77 7.11 6.72
C GLY A 186 -1.34 6.04 5.81
N GLY A 187 -0.67 4.89 5.79
CA GLY A 187 -1.17 3.67 5.16
C GLY A 187 -0.85 2.46 6.03
N ALA A 188 -1.61 1.39 5.87
CA ALA A 188 -1.35 0.10 6.50
C ALA A 188 -1.23 -0.97 5.43
N ILE A 189 -0.20 -1.81 5.53
CA ILE A 189 -0.10 -3.03 4.75
C ILE A 189 -1.06 -4.03 5.40
N THR A 190 -2.01 -4.54 4.62
CA THR A 190 -3.10 -5.35 5.16
C THR A 190 -3.55 -6.43 4.18
N ALA A 191 -4.13 -7.50 4.71
CA ALA A 191 -4.82 -8.51 3.91
C ALA A 191 -6.25 -8.10 3.47
N SER A 192 -6.82 -7.04 4.05
CA SER A 192 -8.25 -6.72 3.87
C SER A 192 -8.52 -5.23 3.71
N PRO A 193 -8.04 -4.60 2.61
CA PRO A 193 -8.25 -3.18 2.39
C PRO A 193 -9.71 -2.91 2.03
N ALA A 194 -10.15 -1.68 2.31
CA ALA A 194 -11.46 -1.19 1.86
C ALA A 194 -11.48 -0.94 0.34
N ASP A 195 -10.39 -0.39 -0.20
CA ASP A 195 -10.13 -0.24 -1.63
C ASP A 195 -9.35 -1.45 -2.14
N LYS A 196 -10.00 -2.31 -2.94
CA LYS A 196 -9.37 -3.53 -3.46
C LYS A 196 -8.35 -3.26 -4.57
N GLY A 197 -8.32 -2.06 -5.14
CA GLY A 197 -7.29 -1.65 -6.11
C GLY A 197 -6.03 -1.10 -5.44
N ALA A 198 -6.08 -0.77 -4.15
CA ALA A 198 -4.94 -0.25 -3.39
C ALA A 198 -3.93 -1.38 -3.10
N ILE A 199 -3.01 -1.59 -4.03
CA ILE A 199 -2.02 -2.69 -4.03
C ILE A 199 -0.58 -2.18 -3.97
N ILE A 200 0.33 -3.04 -3.51
CA ILE A 200 1.76 -2.88 -3.75
C ILE A 200 2.04 -3.24 -5.21
N LYS A 201 2.71 -2.34 -5.93
CA LYS A 201 3.05 -2.48 -7.36
C LYS A 201 4.43 -3.08 -7.58
N SER A 202 5.37 -2.68 -6.74
CA SER A 202 6.76 -3.14 -6.82
C SER A 202 7.43 -3.02 -5.46
N VAL A 203 8.40 -3.88 -5.22
CA VAL A 203 9.27 -3.88 -4.03
C VAL A 203 10.70 -3.97 -4.54
N ALA A 204 11.57 -3.09 -4.04
CA ALA A 204 13.00 -3.21 -4.31
C ALA A 204 13.49 -4.53 -3.75
N SER A 205 14.32 -5.26 -4.51
CA SER A 205 14.96 -6.46 -4.01
C SER A 205 15.59 -6.17 -2.65
N LEU A 206 15.35 -7.05 -1.68
CA LEU A 206 16.00 -6.95 -0.36
C LEU A 206 17.53 -6.82 -0.50
N TYR A 207 18.06 -7.35 -1.61
CA TYR A 207 19.47 -7.30 -2.02
C TYR A 207 19.54 -7.07 -3.53
N SER A 208 19.73 -5.82 -3.96
CA SER A 208 19.97 -5.47 -5.39
C SER A 208 21.29 -6.09 -5.89
N ASN A 209 22.22 -6.34 -4.97
CA ASN A 209 23.51 -6.97 -5.20
C ASN A 209 23.85 -7.93 -4.05
N LEU A 210 23.45 -9.20 -4.20
CA LEU A 210 23.74 -10.25 -3.22
C LEU A 210 25.25 -10.39 -2.94
N GLU A 211 26.12 -10.16 -3.93
CA GLU A 211 27.57 -10.22 -3.71
C GLU A 211 28.07 -9.07 -2.82
N GLU A 212 27.52 -7.88 -2.98
CA GLU A 212 27.88 -6.72 -2.15
C GLU A 212 27.36 -6.85 -0.73
N TYR A 213 26.16 -7.38 -0.56
CA TYR A 213 25.64 -7.73 0.77
C TYR A 213 26.43 -8.87 1.40
N HIS A 214 26.83 -9.88 0.62
CA HIS A 214 27.72 -10.96 1.12
C HIS A 214 29.05 -10.38 1.62
N LYS A 215 29.64 -9.44 0.87
CA LYS A 215 30.85 -8.71 1.31
C LYS A 215 30.62 -7.89 2.57
N TYR A 216 29.46 -7.24 2.72
CA TYR A 216 29.09 -6.55 3.95
C TYR A 216 29.07 -7.53 5.14
N LEU A 217 28.41 -8.69 5.00
CA LEU A 217 28.32 -9.70 6.06
C LEU A 217 29.71 -10.20 6.49
N HIS A 218 30.62 -10.46 5.53
CA HIS A 218 32.00 -10.83 5.84
C HIS A 218 32.73 -9.76 6.65
N LYS A 219 32.65 -8.49 6.22
CA LYS A 219 33.30 -7.36 6.91
C LYS A 219 32.71 -7.11 8.29
N ALA A 220 31.39 -7.24 8.42
CA ALA A 220 30.66 -7.11 9.68
C ALA A 220 31.07 -8.21 10.67
N PHE A 221 31.11 -9.47 10.21
CA PHE A 221 31.54 -10.61 11.02
C PHE A 221 33.01 -10.51 11.44
N ALA A 222 33.88 -10.01 10.56
CA ALA A 222 35.29 -9.73 10.86
C ALA A 222 35.51 -8.51 11.79
N GLY A 223 34.44 -7.78 12.14
CA GLY A 223 34.52 -6.56 12.96
C GLY A 223 35.15 -5.36 12.25
N GLU A 224 35.30 -5.42 10.92
CA GLU A 224 35.87 -4.33 10.11
C GLU A 224 34.90 -3.16 9.94
N ILE A 225 33.60 -3.44 10.01
CA ILE A 225 32.54 -2.44 9.93
C ILE A 225 31.54 -2.66 11.05
N HIS A 226 30.93 -1.57 11.52
CA HIS A 226 29.84 -1.67 12.48
C HIS A 226 28.62 -2.29 11.82
N SER A 227 28.13 -3.39 12.40
CA SER A 227 26.85 -3.97 12.06
C SER A 227 25.91 -3.85 13.24
N PRO A 228 24.62 -3.56 13.00
CA PRO A 228 23.64 -3.62 14.06
C PRO A 228 23.09 -5.04 14.27
N LEU A 229 23.55 -6.03 13.49
CA LEU A 229 23.15 -7.44 13.63
C LEU A 229 23.96 -8.08 14.76
N SER A 230 23.32 -8.96 15.52
CA SER A 230 24.05 -9.87 16.39
C SER A 230 24.93 -10.80 15.56
N GLU A 231 25.97 -11.37 16.19
CA GLU A 231 26.82 -12.37 15.53
C GLU A 231 26.01 -13.56 15.00
N GLU A 232 24.99 -14.00 15.73
CA GLU A 232 24.06 -15.05 15.32
C GLU A 232 23.25 -14.67 14.08
N GLN A 233 22.74 -13.43 14.03
CA GLN A 233 22.02 -12.92 12.86
C GLN A 233 22.94 -12.79 11.63
N LEU A 234 24.20 -12.36 11.83
CA LEU A 234 25.19 -12.28 10.76
C LEU A 234 25.48 -13.66 10.15
N ILE A 235 25.61 -14.69 10.97
CA ILE A 235 25.84 -16.07 10.51
C ILE A 235 24.63 -16.57 9.72
N LYS A 236 23.42 -16.40 10.26
CA LYS A 236 22.18 -16.86 9.62
C LYS A 236 21.97 -16.19 8.26
N GLU A 237 22.20 -14.87 8.18
CA GLU A 237 22.11 -14.12 6.93
C GLU A 237 23.23 -14.49 5.95
N HIS A 238 24.44 -14.75 6.44
CA HIS A 238 25.53 -15.23 5.60
C HIS A 238 25.20 -16.56 4.94
N GLU A 239 24.70 -17.53 5.71
CA GLU A 239 24.28 -18.83 5.18
C GLU A 239 23.14 -18.71 4.16
N ARG A 240 22.17 -17.82 4.42
CA ARG A 240 21.05 -17.57 3.49
C ARG A 240 21.56 -16.99 2.17
N VAL A 241 22.38 -15.95 2.23
CA VAL A 241 22.96 -15.28 1.05
C VAL A 241 23.92 -16.20 0.29
N HIS A 242 24.74 -16.98 1.01
CA HIS A 242 25.67 -17.93 0.41
C HIS A 242 24.95 -19.01 -0.40
N ARG A 243 23.84 -19.54 0.13
CA ARG A 243 22.97 -20.49 -0.59
C ARG A 243 22.36 -19.89 -1.84
N GLN A 244 21.86 -18.65 -1.75
CA GLN A 244 21.27 -17.94 -2.89
C GLN A 244 22.30 -17.60 -3.98
N LEU A 245 23.52 -17.22 -3.63
CA LEU A 245 24.57 -16.91 -4.61
C LEU A 245 25.07 -18.16 -5.34
N TRP A 246 25.16 -19.29 -4.65
CA TRP A 246 25.83 -20.49 -5.16
C TRP A 246 24.91 -21.68 -5.46
N ASN A 247 23.58 -21.52 -5.36
CA ASN A 247 22.58 -22.55 -5.65
C ASN A 247 22.84 -23.88 -4.93
N ILE A 248 23.12 -23.82 -3.62
CA ILE A 248 23.40 -24.96 -2.72
C ILE A 248 22.43 -25.00 -1.54
#